data_AF-A0A397UXZ9-F1
#
_entry.id   AF-A0A397UXZ9-F1
#
_cell.length_a   1.000
_cell.length_b   1.000
_cell.length_c   1.000
_cell.angle_alpha   90.00
_cell.angle_beta   90.00
_cell.angle_gamma   90.00
#
_symmetry.space_group_name_H-M   'P 1'
#
loop_
_entity.id
_entity.type
_entity.pdbx_description
1 polymer ?
#
loop_
_entity_poly.entity_id
_entity_poly.type
_entity_poly.pdbx_seq_one_letter_code
_entity_poly.pdbx_strand_id
1 'polypeptide(L)'
;MIGVAQRIFSFLVLLGIIIFAFAHSLHLLLRPITDYSYNQPNYNNDVNNPWNLVTRYKSITPDGAIGNDFLIETPDANTNLFSAFKTAIVAVYFMLTGDLSSVSSWNLNENWTLVALLVIFSFFTTIYLLNLFIGLLSTAIENTNNDESFLQLKREILSEIELFWMLPYQRRRKDWFPEIIYYEATIEELQKYVQKIQSENCDESSKPFIFPHIYKIAKLDAKTIDEKLNDLDGKFQDLIEDIKRLKSEN
;
A
#
# COMPACT_ATOMS: atom_id res chain seq x y z
N MET A 1 -3.07 7.22 -5.55
CA MET A 1 -3.60 6.08 -4.75
C MET A 1 -4.41 5.07 -5.57
N ILE A 2 -5.26 5.48 -6.52
CA ILE A 2 -6.04 4.55 -7.39
C ILE A 2 -5.17 3.47 -8.08
N GLY A 3 -3.97 3.84 -8.55
CA GLY A 3 -3.07 2.89 -9.24
C GLY A 3 -2.48 1.79 -8.36
N VAL A 4 -2.32 2.03 -7.05
CA VAL A 4 -1.84 1.03 -6.09
C VAL A 4 -2.92 -0.01 -5.83
N ALA A 5 -4.16 0.45 -5.58
CA ALA A 5 -5.31 -0.43 -5.38
C ALA A 5 -5.56 -1.34 -6.59
N GLN A 6 -5.45 -0.80 -7.81
CA GLN A 6 -5.59 -1.58 -9.05
C GLN A 6 -4.51 -2.66 -9.20
N ARG A 7 -3.27 -2.37 -8.79
CA ARG A 7 -2.16 -3.34 -8.81
C ARG A 7 -2.32 -4.45 -7.77
N ILE A 8 -2.85 -4.11 -6.59
CA ILE A 8 -3.06 -5.06 -5.49
C ILE A 8 -4.32 -5.92 -5.70
N PHE A 9 -5.31 -5.41 -6.45
CA PHE A 9 -6.57 -6.12 -6.66
C PHE A 9 -6.38 -7.53 -7.24
N SER A 10 -5.50 -7.70 -8.23
CA SER A 10 -5.19 -9.01 -8.79
C SER A 10 -4.66 -10.00 -7.74
N PHE A 11 -3.87 -9.51 -6.78
CA PHE A 11 -3.40 -10.33 -5.66
C PHE A 11 -4.55 -10.70 -4.71
N LEU A 12 -5.44 -9.77 -4.39
CA LEU A 12 -6.60 -10.03 -3.53
C LEU A 12 -7.53 -11.09 -4.13
N VAL A 13 -7.70 -11.09 -5.44
CA VAL A 13 -8.46 -12.14 -6.15
C VAL A 13 -7.80 -13.51 -5.98
N LEU A 14 -6.48 -13.60 -6.17
CA LEU A 14 -5.73 -14.84 -5.97
C LEU A 14 -5.85 -15.34 -4.51
N LEU A 15 -5.67 -14.43 -3.54
CA LEU A 15 -5.85 -14.72 -2.12
C LEU A 15 -7.26 -15.27 -1.83
N GLY A 16 -8.30 -14.64 -2.41
CA GLY A 16 -9.68 -15.07 -2.27
C GLY A 16 -9.94 -16.49 -2.81
N ILE A 17 -9.38 -16.83 -3.98
CA ILE A 17 -9.49 -18.18 -4.57
C ILE A 17 -8.84 -19.21 -3.64
N ILE A 18 -7.71 -18.88 -3.03
CA ILE A 18 -6.98 -19.78 -2.15
C ILE A 18 -7.73 -19.99 -0.83
N ILE A 19 -8.22 -18.91 -0.22
CA ILE A 19 -9.09 -19.00 0.97
C ILE A 19 -10.30 -19.87 0.66
N PHE A 20 -10.93 -19.70 -0.50
CA PHE A 20 -12.06 -20.51 -0.93
C PHE A 20 -11.69 -22.00 -1.07
N ALA A 21 -10.54 -22.32 -1.68
CA ALA A 21 -10.08 -23.70 -1.86
C ALA A 21 -9.80 -24.41 -0.53
N PHE A 22 -9.14 -23.72 0.41
CA PHE A 22 -8.88 -24.26 1.75
C PHE A 22 -10.16 -24.37 2.59
N ALA A 23 -11.03 -23.37 2.53
CA ALA A 23 -12.33 -23.42 3.21
C ALA A 23 -13.18 -24.59 2.72
N HIS A 24 -13.19 -24.83 1.41
CA HIS A 24 -13.89 -25.97 0.83
C HIS A 24 -13.28 -27.31 1.26
N SER A 25 -11.94 -27.41 1.26
CA SER A 25 -11.24 -28.63 1.66
C SER A 25 -11.46 -28.96 3.15
N LEU A 26 -11.34 -27.96 4.03
CA LEU A 26 -11.59 -28.09 5.46
C LEU A 26 -13.07 -28.35 5.75
N HIS A 27 -13.98 -27.69 5.04
CA HIS A 27 -15.41 -27.96 5.14
C HIS A 27 -15.72 -29.43 4.82
N LEU A 28 -15.16 -29.99 3.74
CA LEU A 28 -15.35 -31.40 3.41
C LEU A 28 -14.76 -32.34 4.46
N LEU A 29 -13.61 -31.98 5.04
CA LEU A 29 -12.90 -32.82 6.01
C LEU A 29 -13.56 -32.80 7.40
N LEU A 30 -14.04 -31.64 7.85
CA LEU A 30 -14.47 -31.36 9.22
C LEU A 30 -15.98 -31.20 9.37
N ARG A 31 -16.74 -31.38 8.28
CA ARG A 31 -18.21 -31.42 8.32
C ARG A 31 -18.69 -32.66 9.07
N PRO A 32 -19.74 -32.55 9.89
CA PRO A 32 -20.46 -33.72 10.42
C PRO A 32 -21.15 -34.49 9.28
N ILE A 33 -20.96 -35.80 9.29
CA ILE A 33 -21.53 -36.74 8.33
C ILE A 33 -22.97 -37.08 8.70
N THR A 34 -23.25 -37.07 10.01
CA THR A 34 -24.52 -37.46 10.61
C THR A 34 -25.36 -36.24 11.00
N ASP A 35 -26.68 -36.38 10.95
CA ASP A 35 -27.58 -35.34 11.43
C ASP A 35 -27.48 -35.21 12.96
N TYR A 36 -27.45 -33.96 13.42
CA TYR A 36 -27.33 -33.62 14.83
C TYR A 36 -28.31 -32.50 15.20
N SER A 37 -28.64 -32.41 16.49
CA SER A 37 -29.46 -31.34 17.06
C SER A 37 -28.77 -30.78 18.29
N TYR A 38 -28.77 -29.46 18.46
CA TYR A 38 -28.20 -28.81 19.64
C TYR A 38 -29.02 -29.04 20.92
N ASN A 39 -30.28 -29.44 20.78
CA ASN A 39 -31.18 -29.63 21.92
C ASN A 39 -31.12 -31.05 22.50
N GLN A 40 -30.48 -32.00 21.81
CA GLN A 40 -30.43 -33.40 22.21
C GLN A 40 -29.04 -33.98 21.98
N PRO A 41 -28.39 -34.52 23.02
CA PRO A 41 -27.07 -35.14 22.87
C PRO A 41 -27.14 -36.35 21.95
N ASN A 42 -26.26 -36.37 20.94
CA ASN A 42 -26.12 -37.48 20.01
C ASN A 42 -24.66 -37.96 20.02
N TYR A 43 -24.37 -38.98 20.83
CA TYR A 43 -23.06 -39.62 20.89
C TYR A 43 -22.98 -40.71 19.83
N ASN A 44 -22.59 -40.30 18.63
CA ASN A 44 -22.34 -41.21 17.53
C ASN A 44 -20.83 -41.30 17.23
N ASN A 45 -20.46 -42.23 16.36
CA ASN A 45 -19.07 -42.43 15.95
C ASN A 45 -18.54 -41.34 15.00
N ASP A 46 -19.30 -40.26 14.79
CA ASP A 46 -18.92 -39.15 13.93
C ASP A 46 -18.02 -38.18 14.71
N VAL A 47 -16.72 -38.21 14.44
CA VAL A 47 -15.71 -37.37 15.11
C VAL A 47 -15.99 -35.87 14.94
N ASN A 48 -16.69 -35.48 13.88
CA ASN A 48 -16.97 -34.08 13.55
C ASN A 48 -18.29 -33.56 14.13
N ASN A 49 -19.07 -34.41 14.81
CA ASN A 49 -20.30 -34.01 15.47
C ASN A 49 -19.99 -33.02 16.62
N PRO A 50 -20.68 -31.86 16.70
CA PRO A 50 -20.46 -30.88 17.77
C PRO A 50 -20.48 -31.46 19.19
N TRP A 51 -21.31 -32.47 19.46
CA TRP A 51 -21.38 -33.14 20.76
C TRP A 51 -20.11 -33.92 21.14
N ASN A 52 -19.28 -34.29 20.16
CA ASN A 52 -18.01 -34.97 20.36
C ASN A 52 -16.82 -34.00 20.48
N LEU A 53 -17.03 -32.72 20.11
CA LEU A 53 -16.00 -31.67 20.09
C LEU A 53 -15.99 -30.79 21.34
N VAL A 54 -17.10 -30.76 22.09
CA VAL A 54 -17.23 -29.96 23.32
C VAL A 54 -16.37 -30.48 24.47
N THR A 55 -16.00 -29.57 25.36
CA THR A 55 -15.21 -29.88 26.56
C THR A 55 -16.00 -30.81 27.50
N ARG A 56 -15.31 -31.82 28.03
CA ARG A 56 -15.85 -32.76 29.03
C ARG A 56 -15.15 -32.54 30.36
N TYR A 57 -15.93 -32.18 31.38
CA TYR A 57 -15.45 -31.96 32.74
C TYR A 57 -15.68 -33.21 33.57
N LYS A 58 -14.60 -33.76 34.14
CA LYS A 58 -14.68 -34.88 35.09
C LYS A 58 -14.60 -34.34 36.50
N SER A 59 -15.40 -34.89 37.42
CA SER A 59 -15.25 -34.57 38.84
C SER A 59 -13.98 -35.23 39.40
N ILE A 60 -13.29 -34.53 40.29
CA ILE A 60 -12.14 -35.07 41.03
C ILE A 60 -12.59 -35.18 42.48
N THR A 61 -12.53 -36.38 43.04
CA THR A 61 -12.91 -36.64 44.42
C THR A 61 -11.82 -36.13 45.38
N PRO A 62 -12.13 -35.87 46.67
CA PRO A 62 -11.17 -35.29 47.62
C PRO A 62 -9.88 -36.13 47.84
N ASP A 63 -9.95 -37.43 47.57
CA ASP A 63 -8.85 -38.41 47.58
C ASP A 63 -8.02 -38.43 46.28
N GLY A 64 -8.34 -37.56 45.31
CA GLY A 64 -7.62 -37.41 44.05
C GLY A 64 -7.99 -38.41 42.96
N ALA A 65 -9.00 -39.26 43.19
CA ALA A 65 -9.53 -40.15 42.17
C ALA A 65 -10.42 -39.39 41.18
N ILE A 66 -10.44 -39.85 39.93
CA ILE A 66 -11.30 -39.29 38.89
C ILE A 66 -12.67 -39.95 39.04
N GLY A 67 -13.70 -39.15 39.31
CA GLY A 67 -15.08 -39.60 39.38
C GLY A 67 -15.59 -40.11 38.03
N ASN A 68 -16.54 -41.04 38.08
CA ASN A 68 -17.15 -41.62 36.88
C ASN A 68 -18.16 -40.67 36.21
N ASP A 69 -18.65 -39.67 36.95
CA ASP A 69 -19.59 -38.69 36.45
C ASP A 69 -18.87 -37.59 35.67
N PHE A 70 -19.46 -37.19 34.54
CA PHE A 70 -18.93 -36.14 33.69
C PHE A 70 -20.02 -35.13 33.34
N LEU A 71 -19.63 -33.85 33.29
CA LEU A 71 -20.45 -32.76 32.77
C LEU A 71 -19.94 -32.41 31.38
N ILE A 72 -20.85 -32.13 30.46
CA ILE A 72 -20.52 -31.71 29.10
C ILE A 72 -21.04 -30.30 28.85
N GLU A 73 -20.27 -29.51 28.13
CA GLU A 73 -20.72 -28.22 27.63
C GLU A 73 -21.76 -28.43 26.51
N THR A 74 -22.77 -27.57 26.45
CA THR A 74 -23.77 -27.61 25.38
C THR A 74 -23.18 -27.01 24.10
N PRO A 75 -23.12 -27.77 22.99
CA PRO A 75 -22.58 -27.25 21.74
C PRO A 75 -23.48 -26.15 21.17
N ASP A 76 -22.86 -25.25 20.42
CA ASP A 76 -23.51 -24.18 19.69
C ASP A 76 -23.09 -24.17 18.21
N ALA A 77 -23.55 -23.17 17.47
CA ALA A 77 -23.18 -22.99 16.06
C ALA A 77 -21.69 -22.73 15.84
N ASN A 78 -20.97 -22.24 16.86
CA ASN A 78 -19.55 -21.90 16.76
C ASN A 78 -18.63 -23.08 17.12
N THR A 79 -19.16 -24.10 17.80
CA THR A 79 -18.41 -25.29 18.22
C THR A 79 -17.77 -26.02 17.04
N ASN A 80 -18.47 -26.10 15.91
CA ASN A 80 -17.91 -26.58 14.64
C ASN A 80 -18.20 -25.57 13.52
N LEU A 81 -17.26 -24.64 13.31
CA LEU A 81 -17.33 -23.63 12.25
C LEU A 81 -17.28 -24.24 10.84
N PHE A 82 -16.85 -25.48 10.69
CA PHE A 82 -16.79 -26.17 9.40
C PHE A 82 -18.09 -26.94 9.07
N SER A 83 -19.10 -26.90 9.95
CA SER A 83 -20.41 -27.51 9.67
C SER A 83 -21.13 -26.86 8.48
N ALA A 84 -20.97 -25.56 8.28
CA ALA A 84 -21.51 -24.82 7.14
C ALA A 84 -20.39 -24.18 6.31
N PHE A 85 -20.57 -24.17 4.99
CA PHE A 85 -19.56 -23.62 4.08
C PHE A 85 -19.30 -22.11 4.31
N LYS A 86 -20.34 -21.35 4.68
CA LYS A 86 -20.20 -19.90 4.95
C LYS A 86 -19.29 -19.64 6.16
N THR A 87 -19.48 -20.39 7.24
CA THR A 87 -18.67 -20.27 8.46
C THR A 87 -17.27 -20.83 8.26
N ALA A 88 -17.10 -21.84 7.39
CA ALA A 88 -15.78 -22.36 7.01
C ALA A 88 -14.91 -21.30 6.32
N ILE A 89 -15.48 -20.46 5.45
CA ILE A 89 -14.75 -19.34 4.83
C ILE A 89 -14.24 -18.36 5.91
N VAL A 90 -15.09 -18.03 6.88
CA VAL A 90 -14.73 -17.14 7.99
C VAL A 90 -13.66 -17.76 8.89
N ALA A 91 -13.75 -19.06 9.17
CA ALA A 91 -12.74 -19.79 9.93
C ALA A 91 -11.37 -19.73 9.26
N VAL A 92 -11.29 -20.00 7.95
CA VAL A 92 -10.04 -19.92 7.19
C VAL A 92 -9.49 -18.49 7.13
N TYR A 93 -10.35 -17.48 7.07
CA TYR A 93 -9.93 -16.08 7.19
C TYR A 93 -9.29 -15.79 8.55
N PHE A 94 -9.85 -16.27 9.67
CA PHE A 94 -9.21 -16.14 10.97
C PHE A 94 -7.89 -16.92 11.06
N MET A 95 -7.82 -18.10 10.46
CA MET A 95 -6.57 -18.87 10.36
C MET A 95 -5.48 -18.11 9.59
N LEU A 96 -5.83 -17.30 8.59
CA LEU A 96 -4.89 -16.43 7.88
C LEU A 96 -4.19 -15.43 8.82
N THR A 97 -4.90 -14.98 9.86
CA THR A 97 -4.36 -14.07 10.88
C THR A 97 -3.54 -14.78 11.96
N GLY A 98 -3.46 -16.12 11.88
CA GLY A 98 -2.76 -16.98 12.85
C GLY A 98 -3.65 -17.53 13.96
N ASP A 99 -4.96 -17.28 13.93
CA ASP A 99 -5.90 -17.84 14.92
C ASP A 99 -6.31 -19.27 14.55
N LEU A 100 -5.92 -20.23 15.40
CA LEU A 100 -6.22 -21.65 15.25
C LEU A 100 -7.39 -22.13 16.14
N SER A 101 -8.09 -21.21 16.81
CA SER A 101 -9.26 -21.52 17.65
C SER A 101 -10.35 -22.30 16.91
N SER A 102 -10.49 -22.05 15.61
CA SER A 102 -11.45 -22.74 14.76
C SER A 102 -11.17 -24.23 14.59
N VAL A 103 -9.93 -24.69 14.81
CA VAL A 103 -9.48 -26.08 14.60
C VAL A 103 -9.01 -26.72 15.92
N SER A 104 -8.94 -25.98 17.02
CA SER A 104 -8.44 -26.49 18.30
C SER A 104 -9.31 -27.57 18.93
N SER A 105 -10.56 -27.71 18.50
CA SER A 105 -11.48 -28.75 18.98
C SER A 105 -11.08 -30.18 18.55
N TRP A 106 -10.24 -30.31 17.52
CA TRP A 106 -9.80 -31.62 17.03
C TRP A 106 -8.44 -32.03 17.61
N ASN A 107 -8.31 -33.31 17.95
CA ASN A 107 -7.03 -33.89 18.33
C ASN A 107 -6.12 -34.02 17.10
N LEU A 108 -5.03 -33.25 17.07
CA LEU A 108 -4.06 -33.23 15.98
C LEU A 108 -3.23 -34.52 15.88
N ASN A 109 -3.11 -35.29 16.96
CA ASN A 109 -2.37 -36.56 16.94
C ASN A 109 -3.13 -37.66 16.19
N GLU A 110 -4.45 -37.56 16.15
CA GLU A 110 -5.32 -38.56 15.52
C GLU A 110 -5.57 -38.24 14.04
N ASN A 111 -5.56 -36.95 13.67
CA ASN A 111 -5.94 -36.48 12.35
C ASN A 111 -4.76 -35.94 11.55
N TRP A 112 -3.92 -36.85 11.04
CA TRP A 112 -2.74 -36.48 10.23
C TRP A 112 -3.08 -35.69 8.96
N THR A 113 -4.23 -35.97 8.32
CA THR A 113 -4.68 -35.22 7.14
C THR A 113 -4.95 -33.75 7.48
N LEU A 114 -5.56 -33.48 8.64
CA LEU A 114 -5.81 -32.14 9.13
C LEU A 114 -4.49 -31.41 9.40
N VAL A 115 -3.55 -32.07 10.09
CA VAL A 115 -2.22 -31.52 10.37
C VAL A 115 -1.49 -31.17 9.06
N ALA A 116 -1.49 -32.07 8.09
CA ALA A 116 -0.87 -31.83 6.79
C ALA A 116 -1.50 -30.61 6.10
N LEU A 117 -2.83 -30.52 6.10
CA LEU A 117 -3.55 -29.39 5.50
C LEU A 117 -3.23 -28.06 6.20
N LEU A 118 -3.12 -28.05 7.54
CA LEU A 118 -2.74 -26.87 8.33
C LEU A 118 -1.31 -26.42 8.06
N VAL A 119 -0.37 -27.36 7.95
CA VAL A 119 1.04 -27.06 7.64
C VAL A 119 1.17 -26.47 6.24
N ILE A 120 0.51 -27.08 5.25
CA ILE A 120 0.49 -26.59 3.87
C ILE A 120 -0.16 -25.21 3.80
N PHE A 121 -1.29 -25.03 4.49
CA PHE A 121 -1.99 -23.73 4.57
C PHE A 121 -1.06 -22.65 5.12
N SER A 122 -0.48 -22.86 6.31
CA SER A 122 0.41 -21.90 6.96
C SER A 122 1.63 -21.55 6.10
N PHE A 123 2.25 -22.54 5.45
CA PHE A 123 3.36 -22.29 4.55
C PHE A 123 2.93 -21.42 3.35
N PHE A 124 1.81 -21.75 2.71
CA PHE A 124 1.36 -21.04 1.53
C PHE A 124 0.84 -19.63 1.86
N THR A 125 0.06 -19.46 2.93
CA THR A 125 -0.51 -18.16 3.26
C THR A 125 0.48 -17.27 3.99
N THR A 126 1.03 -17.75 5.10
CA THR A 126 1.78 -16.91 6.03
C THR A 126 3.20 -16.66 5.51
N ILE A 127 3.87 -17.70 5.01
CA ILE A 127 5.25 -17.57 4.53
C ILE A 127 5.30 -17.06 3.09
N TYR A 128 4.46 -17.59 2.19
CA TYR A 128 4.53 -17.20 0.79
C TYR A 128 3.66 -15.98 0.46
N LEU A 129 2.34 -16.07 0.63
CA LEU A 129 1.42 -15.02 0.18
C LEU A 129 1.55 -13.69 0.93
N LEU A 130 1.59 -13.69 2.28
CA LEU A 130 1.67 -12.43 3.03
C LEU A 130 3.01 -11.71 2.78
N ASN A 131 4.11 -12.44 2.68
CA ASN A 131 5.41 -11.86 2.34
C ASN A 131 5.44 -11.34 0.89
N LEU A 132 4.85 -12.08 -0.06
CA LEU A 132 4.69 -11.62 -1.44
C LEU A 132 3.81 -10.37 -1.51
N PHE A 133 2.73 -10.31 -0.72
CA PHE A 133 1.84 -9.16 -0.63
C PHE A 133 2.58 -7.91 -0.19
N ILE A 134 3.38 -8.03 0.88
CA ILE A 134 4.20 -6.92 1.39
C ILE A 134 5.20 -6.47 0.33
N GLY A 135 5.85 -7.40 -0.38
CA GLY A 135 6.77 -7.08 -1.47
C GLY A 135 6.09 -6.33 -2.62
N LEU A 136 4.95 -6.83 -3.10
CA LEU A 136 4.15 -6.19 -4.15
C LEU A 136 3.64 -4.81 -3.72
N LEU A 137 3.19 -4.68 -2.47
CA LEU A 137 2.75 -3.42 -1.89
C LEU A 137 3.90 -2.42 -1.85
N SER A 138 5.09 -2.84 -1.39
CA SER A 138 6.29 -2.02 -1.35
C SER A 138 6.64 -1.47 -2.72
N THR A 139 6.72 -2.34 -3.75
CA THR A 139 7.02 -1.91 -5.13
C THR A 139 5.93 -1.01 -5.71
N ALA A 140 4.66 -1.28 -5.40
CA ALA A 140 3.56 -0.43 -5.87
C ALA A 140 3.59 0.97 -5.23
N ILE A 141 3.96 1.06 -3.94
CA ILE A 141 4.15 2.34 -3.24
C ILE A 141 5.33 3.09 -3.85
N GLU A 142 6.47 2.43 -4.02
CA GLU A 142 7.67 3.05 -4.61
C GLU A 142 7.39 3.65 -5.99
N ASN A 143 6.68 2.92 -6.85
CA ASN A 143 6.32 3.40 -8.19
C ASN A 143 5.28 4.53 -8.21
N THR A 144 4.55 4.74 -7.11
CA THR A 144 3.52 5.79 -7.01
C THR A 144 3.90 6.95 -6.11
N ASN A 145 5.04 6.85 -5.42
CA ASN A 145 5.69 7.96 -4.73
C ASN A 145 6.37 8.90 -5.75
N ASN A 146 5.57 9.44 -6.66
CA ASN A 146 6.01 10.45 -7.62
C ASN A 146 5.52 11.82 -7.15
N ASP A 147 6.46 12.68 -6.76
CA ASP A 147 6.22 14.07 -6.36
C ASP A 147 5.38 14.81 -7.41
N GLU A 148 5.53 14.49 -8.69
CA GLU A 148 4.74 15.08 -9.78
C GLU A 148 3.24 14.78 -9.64
N SER A 149 2.89 13.54 -9.29
CA SER A 149 1.49 13.12 -9.09
C SER A 149 0.87 13.79 -7.87
N PHE A 150 1.67 14.02 -6.82
CA PHE A 150 1.24 14.78 -5.65
C PHE A 150 0.98 16.25 -5.99
N LEU A 151 1.89 16.89 -6.73
CA LEU A 151 1.72 18.28 -7.17
C LEU A 151 0.53 18.45 -8.13
N GLN A 152 0.27 17.47 -8.98
CA GLN A 152 -0.90 17.46 -9.85
C GLN A 152 -2.20 17.38 -9.06
N LEU A 153 -2.29 16.46 -8.09
CA LEU A 153 -3.45 16.36 -7.19
C LEU A 153 -3.64 17.66 -6.40
N LYS A 154 -2.56 18.25 -5.90
CA LYS A 154 -2.60 19.52 -5.17
C LYS A 154 -3.16 20.66 -6.06
N ARG A 155 -2.79 20.71 -7.34
CA ARG A 155 -3.35 21.69 -8.29
C ARG A 155 -4.83 21.47 -8.55
N GLU A 156 -5.26 20.22 -8.73
CA GLU A 156 -6.66 19.87 -8.96
C GLU A 156 -7.54 20.26 -7.77
N ILE A 157 -7.10 19.92 -6.55
CA ILE A 157 -7.81 20.32 -5.33
C ILE A 157 -7.84 21.85 -5.19
N LEU A 158 -6.73 22.53 -5.47
CA LEU A 158 -6.67 23.99 -5.38
C LEU A 158 -7.60 24.65 -6.40
N SER A 159 -7.66 24.16 -7.64
CA SER A 159 -8.55 24.70 -8.67
C SER A 159 -10.03 24.47 -8.33
N GLU A 160 -10.38 23.32 -7.75
CA GLU A 160 -11.73 23.06 -7.24
C GLU A 160 -12.12 24.01 -6.11
N ILE A 161 -11.21 24.25 -5.16
CA ILE A 161 -11.44 25.21 -4.07
C ILE A 161 -11.60 26.62 -4.65
N GLU A 162 -10.77 27.01 -5.61
CA GLU A 162 -10.86 28.28 -6.32
C GLU A 162 -12.19 28.45 -7.06
N LEU A 163 -12.67 27.41 -7.72
CA LEU A 163 -13.88 27.50 -8.54
C LEU A 163 -15.17 27.45 -7.70
N PHE A 164 -15.25 26.53 -6.73
CA PHE A 164 -16.50 26.19 -6.04
C PHE A 164 -16.60 26.73 -4.62
N TRP A 165 -15.48 26.91 -3.91
CA TRP A 165 -15.50 27.22 -2.47
C TRP A 165 -15.11 28.66 -2.14
N MET A 166 -14.49 29.38 -3.08
CA MET A 166 -14.12 30.78 -2.89
C MET A 166 -15.15 31.77 -3.43
N LEU A 167 -15.45 32.78 -2.60
CA LEU A 167 -16.36 33.87 -2.98
C LEU A 167 -15.69 34.79 -4.02
N PRO A 168 -16.46 35.47 -4.89
CA PRO A 168 -15.92 36.33 -5.95
C PRO A 168 -14.94 37.41 -5.45
N TYR A 169 -15.15 37.93 -4.25
CA TYR A 169 -14.26 38.94 -3.68
C TYR A 169 -12.93 38.35 -3.18
N GLN A 170 -12.91 37.10 -2.71
CA GLN A 170 -11.69 36.42 -2.24
C GLN A 170 -10.75 36.11 -3.41
N ARG A 171 -11.32 35.78 -4.58
CA ARG A 171 -10.54 35.55 -5.82
C ARG A 171 -9.89 36.80 -6.40
N ARG A 172 -10.39 37.99 -6.04
CA ARG A 172 -9.88 39.28 -6.53
C ARG A 172 -8.85 39.91 -5.58
N ARG A 173 -8.56 39.24 -4.46
CA ARG A 173 -7.60 39.72 -3.48
C ARG A 173 -6.16 39.49 -3.95
N LYS A 174 -5.44 40.58 -4.19
CA LYS A 174 -4.05 40.56 -4.68
C LYS A 174 -3.07 39.94 -3.68
N ASP A 175 -3.41 39.94 -2.40
CA ASP A 175 -2.66 39.28 -1.32
C ASP A 175 -2.71 37.75 -1.39
N TRP A 176 -3.79 37.17 -1.93
CA TRP A 176 -3.95 35.72 -2.09
C TRP A 176 -3.63 35.25 -3.52
N PHE A 177 -3.92 36.12 -4.50
CA PHE A 177 -3.68 35.90 -5.93
C PHE A 177 -2.77 36.99 -6.48
N PRO A 178 -1.45 36.86 -6.31
CA PRO A 178 -0.50 37.83 -6.83
C PRO A 178 -0.51 37.82 -8.37
N GLU A 179 -0.39 39.01 -8.96
CA GLU A 179 -0.36 39.19 -10.41
C GLU A 179 1.00 38.76 -11.02
N ILE A 180 2.05 38.76 -10.21
CA ILE A 180 3.42 38.42 -10.60
C ILE A 180 4.01 37.48 -9.55
N ILE A 181 4.59 36.36 -9.97
CA ILE A 181 5.31 35.41 -9.12
C ILE A 181 6.78 35.46 -9.52
N TYR A 182 7.65 35.79 -8.57
CA TYR A 182 9.09 35.73 -8.77
C TYR A 182 9.57 34.31 -8.47
N TYR A 183 10.30 33.71 -9.40
CA TYR A 183 10.93 32.40 -9.23
C TYR A 183 12.40 32.51 -9.64
N GLU A 184 13.28 31.99 -8.80
CA GLU A 184 14.70 31.88 -9.08
C GLU A 184 14.97 30.47 -9.61
N ALA A 185 15.62 30.39 -10.77
CA ALA A 185 15.95 29.13 -11.43
C ALA A 185 17.39 29.18 -11.91
N THR A 186 18.06 28.03 -11.94
CA THR A 186 19.39 27.94 -12.56
C THR A 186 19.29 28.02 -14.09
N ILE A 187 20.36 28.46 -14.76
CA ILE A 187 20.40 28.52 -16.23
C ILE A 187 20.20 27.12 -16.84
N GLU A 188 20.75 26.08 -16.20
CA GLU A 188 20.58 24.69 -16.64
C GLU A 188 19.13 24.21 -16.56
N GLU A 189 18.42 24.52 -15.47
CA GLU A 189 16.99 24.22 -15.33
C GLU A 189 16.19 24.96 -16.40
N LEU A 190 16.47 26.24 -16.60
CA LEU A 190 15.80 27.06 -17.62
C LEU A 190 16.00 26.48 -19.03
N GLN A 191 17.21 26.02 -19.35
CA GLN A 191 17.51 25.33 -20.61
C GLN A 191 16.70 24.04 -20.78
N LYS A 192 16.67 23.18 -19.75
CA LYS A 192 15.87 21.94 -19.76
C LYS A 192 14.38 22.23 -19.97
N TYR A 193 13.83 23.24 -19.29
CA TYR A 193 12.44 23.65 -19.46
C TYR A 193 12.14 24.16 -20.87
N VAL A 194 13.00 25.03 -21.41
CA VAL A 194 12.82 25.57 -22.78
C VAL A 194 12.90 24.46 -23.82
N GLN A 195 13.82 23.50 -23.68
CA GLN A 195 13.91 22.32 -24.55
C GLN A 195 12.66 21.43 -24.45
N LYS A 196 12.15 21.19 -23.23
CA LYS A 196 10.92 20.40 -23.01
C LYS A 196 9.71 21.02 -23.70
N ILE A 197 9.57 22.35 -23.66
CA ILE A 197 8.48 23.09 -24.32
C ILE A 197 8.63 23.10 -25.86
N GLN A 198 9.87 23.04 -26.36
CA GLN A 198 10.15 22.95 -27.80
C GLN A 198 9.98 21.54 -28.35
N SER A 199 10.09 20.49 -27.52
CA SER A 199 9.86 19.11 -27.94
C SER A 199 8.40 18.85 -28.32
N GLU A 200 8.17 17.96 -29.29
CA GLU A 200 6.84 17.58 -29.82
C GLU A 200 5.90 16.92 -28.79
N ASN A 201 6.40 16.62 -27.58
CA ASN A 201 5.60 16.02 -26.49
C ASN A 201 4.80 17.06 -25.67
N CYS A 202 4.82 18.34 -26.02
CA CYS A 202 4.00 19.36 -25.39
C CYS A 202 2.69 19.51 -26.18
N ASP A 203 1.58 19.15 -25.55
CA ASP A 203 0.24 19.28 -26.13
C ASP A 203 -0.02 20.73 -26.57
N GLU A 204 -0.37 20.95 -27.84
CA GLU A 204 -0.44 22.31 -28.43
C GLU A 204 -1.40 23.24 -27.66
N SER A 205 -2.41 22.66 -27.02
CA SER A 205 -3.41 23.35 -26.20
C SER A 205 -2.84 24.03 -24.95
N SER A 206 -1.69 23.57 -24.45
CA SER A 206 -1.13 23.98 -23.15
C SER A 206 0.31 24.51 -23.25
N LYS A 207 0.75 24.90 -24.46
CA LYS A 207 2.07 25.50 -24.67
C LYS A 207 2.14 26.89 -24.03
N PRO A 208 2.97 27.12 -23.00
CA PRO A 208 3.06 28.42 -22.34
C PRO A 208 3.75 29.44 -23.25
N PHE A 209 3.32 30.71 -23.15
CA PHE A 209 3.99 31.81 -23.82
C PHE A 209 5.30 32.14 -23.09
N ILE A 210 6.42 32.10 -23.83
CA ILE A 210 7.75 32.44 -23.32
C ILE A 210 8.21 33.72 -24.00
N PHE A 211 8.65 34.70 -23.20
CA PHE A 211 9.20 35.95 -23.74
C PHE A 211 10.48 35.70 -24.56
N PRO A 212 10.70 36.41 -25.69
CA PRO A 212 11.89 36.24 -26.54
C PRO A 212 13.23 36.37 -25.82
N HIS A 213 13.28 37.17 -24.74
CA HIS A 213 14.49 37.35 -23.93
C HIS A 213 14.89 36.07 -23.19
N ILE A 214 13.92 35.26 -22.75
CA ILE A 214 14.18 33.99 -22.07
C ILE A 214 14.80 32.99 -23.05
N TYR A 215 14.34 32.95 -24.31
CA TYR A 215 14.97 32.12 -25.34
C TYR A 215 16.41 32.54 -25.64
N LYS A 216 16.71 33.84 -25.60
CA LYS A 216 18.09 34.32 -25.75
C LYS A 216 18.96 33.83 -24.60
N ILE A 217 18.48 33.97 -23.36
CA ILE A 217 19.19 33.52 -22.14
C ILE A 217 19.40 32.00 -22.15
N ALA A 218 18.38 31.22 -22.52
CA ALA A 218 18.50 29.77 -22.62
C ALA A 218 19.52 29.32 -23.69
N LYS A 219 19.67 30.06 -24.79
CA LYS A 219 20.65 29.77 -25.86
C LYS A 219 22.07 30.24 -25.54
N LEU A 220 22.28 30.99 -24.46
CA LEU A 220 23.63 31.31 -24.03
C LEU A 220 24.28 30.05 -23.46
N ASP A 221 25.39 29.64 -24.07
CA ASP A 221 26.21 28.52 -23.59
C ASP A 221 26.98 28.99 -22.34
N ALA A 222 27.00 28.19 -21.27
CA ALA A 222 27.72 28.53 -20.03
C ALA A 222 29.20 28.83 -20.31
N LYS A 223 29.78 28.11 -21.28
CA LYS A 223 31.15 28.30 -21.76
C LYS A 223 31.37 29.68 -22.39
N THR A 224 30.39 30.19 -23.13
CA THR A 224 30.45 31.53 -23.74
C THR A 224 30.28 32.64 -22.70
N ILE A 225 29.59 32.37 -21.59
CA ILE A 225 29.47 33.31 -20.46
C ILE A 225 30.79 33.36 -19.71
N ASP A 226 31.40 32.22 -19.39
CA ASP A 226 32.69 32.14 -18.71
C ASP A 226 33.83 32.72 -19.55
N GLU A 227 33.86 32.48 -20.87
CA GLU A 227 34.82 33.10 -21.77
C GLU A 227 34.68 34.64 -21.78
N LYS A 228 33.45 35.14 -21.77
CA LYS A 228 33.19 36.60 -21.71
C LYS A 228 33.55 37.21 -20.35
N LEU A 229 33.33 36.48 -19.26
CA LEU A 229 33.73 36.91 -17.92
C LEU A 229 35.25 36.96 -17.78
N ASN A 230 35.96 35.93 -18.27
CA ASN A 230 37.42 35.88 -18.26
C ASN A 230 38.06 36.95 -19.16
N ASP A 231 37.48 37.22 -20.33
CA ASP A 231 37.93 38.32 -21.21
C ASP A 231 37.73 39.70 -20.56
N LEU A 232 36.64 39.87 -19.79
CA LEU A 232 36.37 41.10 -19.07
C LEU A 232 37.35 41.30 -17.90
N ASP A 233 37.61 40.24 -17.13
CA ASP A 233 38.58 40.26 -16.03
C ASP A 233 40.00 40.58 -16.53
N GLY A 234 40.39 40.00 -17.66
CA GLY A 234 41.66 40.33 -18.32
C GLY A 234 41.77 41.82 -18.66
N LYS A 235 40.74 42.40 -19.28
CA LYS A 235 40.69 43.84 -19.60
C LYS A 235 40.73 44.73 -18.36
N PHE A 236 40.13 44.30 -17.25
CA PHE A 236 40.22 45.04 -15.99
C PHE A 236 41.63 45.00 -15.39
N GLN A 237 42.33 43.86 -15.48
CA GLN A 237 43.71 43.76 -15.02
C GLN A 237 44.66 44.65 -15.84
N ASP A 238 44.51 44.64 -17.17
CA ASP A 238 45.29 45.50 -18.07
C ASP A 238 45.08 46.99 -17.73
N LEU A 239 43.83 47.39 -17.50
CA LEU A 239 43.49 48.77 -17.13
C LEU A 239 44.05 49.17 -15.75
N ILE A 240 44.06 48.24 -14.78
CA ILE A 240 44.68 48.46 -13.48
C ILE A 240 46.20 48.62 -13.62
N GLU A 241 46.84 47.85 -14.51
CA GLU A 241 48.26 47.95 -14.77
C GLU A 241 48.63 49.28 -15.44
N ASP A 242 47.85 49.72 -16.42
CA ASP A 242 48.02 51.02 -17.08
C ASP A 242 47.88 52.18 -16.10
N ILE A 243 46.89 52.14 -15.20
CA ILE A 243 46.72 53.14 -14.14
C ILE A 243 47.92 53.17 -13.19
N LYS A 244 48.50 52.00 -12.86
CA LYS A 244 49.71 51.92 -12.02
C LYS A 244 50.93 52.53 -12.72
N ARG A 245 51.11 52.29 -14.03
CA ARG A 245 52.22 52.84 -14.82
C ARG A 245 52.14 54.38 -14.92
N LEU A 246 50.95 54.92 -15.17
CA LEU A 246 50.72 56.37 -15.18
C LEU A 246 50.99 57.05 -13.83
N LYS A 247 50.86 56.31 -12.72
CA LYS A 247 51.15 56.80 -11.37
C LYS A 247 52.64 56.72 -11.01
N SER A 248 53.43 55.91 -11.70
CA SER A 248 54.88 55.79 -11.48
C SER A 248 55.72 56.75 -12.33
N GLU A 249 55.13 57.38 -13.34
CA GLU A 249 55.78 58.35 -14.23
C GLU A 249 55.55 59.83 -13.83
N ASN A 250 54.82 60.07 -12.75
CA ASN A 250 54.63 61.38 -12.08
C ASN A 250 55.22 61.34 -10.67
#